data_AF-A0A971BVF4-F1
#
_entry.id   AF-A0A971BVF4-F1
#
_cell.length_a   1.000
_cell.length_b   1.000
_cell.length_c   1.000
_cell.angle_alpha   90.00
_cell.angle_beta   90.00
_cell.angle_gamma   90.00
#
_symmetry.space_group_name_H-M   'P 1'
#
loop_
_entity.id
_entity.type
_entity.pdbx_description
1 polymer ?
#
loop_
_entity_poly.entity_id
_entity_poly.type
_entity_poly.pdbx_seq_one_letter_code
_entity_poly.pdbx_strand_id
1 'polypeptide(L)'
;MKRFIGFRKPAACALLAGFALMLLAGAACTRNKELPVVRLAYTRSIDDLPFFVGMEEKLFEREGVRVEMTRLTGNTSALAGVMRNDIQAAVIGLPQVYSAAGQSIPIKVVAWLGRTHPGTHCGLHVRKDAPIYDLEDLRGKRIAVSGDVSSRMVVYQALEQGGVAAEDAQIILGLEMSEPMQHEAVLKTGKVDVVIA
;
A
#
# COMPACT_ATOMS: atom_id res chain seq x y z
N MET A 1 -38.28 -74.13 43.85
CA MET A 1 -37.69 -74.83 42.67
C MET A 1 -38.46 -74.42 41.42
N LYS A 2 -37.73 -74.26 40.28
CA LYS A 2 -38.15 -73.93 38.88
C LYS A 2 -38.34 -72.41 38.58
N ARG A 3 -37.36 -71.64 38.07
CA ARG A 3 -36.66 -71.53 36.75
C ARG A 3 -37.48 -70.92 35.58
N PHE A 4 -37.03 -69.72 35.11
CA PHE A 4 -36.76 -69.25 33.71
C PHE A 4 -37.93 -69.21 32.68
N ILE A 5 -38.14 -68.32 31.68
CA ILE A 5 -37.43 -67.29 30.85
C ILE A 5 -38.53 -66.42 30.19
N GLY A 6 -38.24 -65.19 29.69
CA GLY A 6 -39.02 -64.62 28.57
C GLY A 6 -38.94 -63.11 28.31
N PHE A 7 -38.07 -62.73 27.38
CA PHE A 7 -37.68 -61.36 26.97
C PHE A 7 -38.64 -60.70 25.94
N ARG A 8 -38.70 -59.34 25.92
CA ARG A 8 -38.76 -58.40 24.75
C ARG A 8 -39.91 -57.39 24.77
N LYS A 9 -39.54 -56.10 24.85
CA LYS A 9 -39.86 -55.04 23.86
C LYS A 9 -39.15 -53.70 24.21
N PRO A 10 -37.96 -53.40 23.65
CA PRO A 10 -37.43 -52.04 23.59
C PRO A 10 -37.34 -51.61 22.12
N ALA A 11 -38.46 -51.26 21.48
CA ALA A 11 -38.47 -50.80 20.09
C ALA A 11 -38.94 -49.34 19.94
N ALA A 12 -39.76 -48.83 20.86
CA ALA A 12 -40.35 -47.50 20.73
C ALA A 12 -39.41 -46.36 21.19
N CYS A 13 -38.57 -46.56 22.21
CA CYS A 13 -37.61 -45.54 22.65
C CYS A 13 -36.41 -45.35 21.71
N ALA A 14 -36.10 -46.34 20.87
CA ALA A 14 -34.94 -46.27 19.97
C ALA A 14 -35.19 -45.36 18.75
N LEU A 15 -36.44 -45.27 18.26
CA LEU A 15 -36.76 -44.42 17.11
C LEU A 15 -36.82 -42.92 17.46
N LEU A 16 -37.30 -42.57 18.65
CA LEU A 16 -37.34 -41.16 19.11
C LEU A 16 -35.95 -40.61 19.46
N ALA A 17 -35.06 -41.46 19.98
CA ALA A 17 -33.66 -41.09 20.22
C ALA A 17 -32.86 -40.92 18.91
N GLY A 18 -33.16 -41.70 17.88
CA GLY A 18 -32.50 -41.62 16.57
C GLY A 18 -32.80 -40.31 15.82
N PHE A 19 -34.03 -39.80 15.91
CA PHE A 19 -34.42 -38.55 15.24
C PHE A 19 -33.85 -37.29 15.94
N ALA A 20 -33.74 -37.33 17.27
CA ALA A 20 -33.10 -36.26 18.04
C ALA A 20 -31.58 -36.17 17.78
N LEU A 21 -30.90 -37.30 17.54
CA LEU A 21 -29.47 -37.32 17.21
C LEU A 21 -29.19 -36.83 15.78
N MET A 22 -30.10 -37.05 14.83
CA MET A 22 -29.99 -36.50 13.47
C MET A 22 -30.22 -34.98 13.43
N LEU A 23 -31.07 -34.43 14.30
CA LEU A 23 -31.27 -32.99 14.42
C LEU A 23 -30.07 -32.26 15.08
N LEU A 24 -29.36 -32.90 16.02
CA LEU A 24 -28.11 -32.35 16.58
C LEU A 24 -26.91 -32.46 15.62
N ALA A 25 -26.89 -33.45 14.73
CA ALA A 25 -25.82 -33.57 13.73
C ALA A 25 -25.90 -32.51 12.61
N GLY A 26 -27.11 -31.97 12.34
CA GLY A 26 -27.30 -30.88 11.37
C GLY A 26 -26.83 -29.51 11.85
N ALA A 27 -26.78 -29.28 13.17
CA ALA A 27 -26.38 -28.00 13.76
C ALA A 27 -24.86 -27.86 13.94
N ALA A 28 -24.09 -28.96 13.87
CA ALA A 28 -22.65 -28.95 14.11
C ALA A 28 -21.80 -28.56 12.88
N CYS A 29 -22.43 -28.31 11.73
CA CYS A 29 -21.75 -27.98 10.49
C CYS A 29 -21.99 -26.54 10.01
N THR A 30 -22.25 -25.59 10.92
CA THR A 30 -21.89 -24.19 10.64
C THR A 30 -20.45 -24.00 11.07
N ARG A 31 -19.53 -24.57 10.28
CA ARG A 31 -18.11 -24.25 10.41
C ARG A 31 -17.99 -22.80 9.98
N ASN A 32 -17.96 -21.88 10.95
CA ASN A 32 -17.63 -20.49 10.73
C ASN A 32 -16.23 -20.50 10.10
N LYS A 33 -16.18 -20.43 8.77
CA LYS A 33 -14.96 -20.65 8.01
C LYS A 33 -14.16 -19.38 8.19
N GLU A 34 -13.18 -19.40 9.11
CA GLU A 34 -12.29 -18.27 9.31
C GLU A 34 -11.70 -17.88 7.96
N LEU A 35 -11.94 -16.64 7.56
CA LEU A 35 -11.49 -16.14 6.28
C LEU A 35 -9.96 -16.10 6.26
N PRO A 36 -9.31 -16.50 5.16
CA PRO A 36 -7.88 -16.33 5.00
C PRO A 36 -7.50 -14.86 5.17
N VAL A 37 -6.42 -14.64 5.92
CA VAL A 37 -5.94 -13.29 6.28
C VAL A 37 -4.87 -12.84 5.31
N VAL A 38 -5.09 -11.70 4.68
CA VAL A 38 -4.11 -11.01 3.85
C VAL A 38 -3.57 -9.82 4.64
N ARG A 39 -2.29 -9.91 5.04
CA ARG A 39 -1.60 -8.81 5.73
C ARG A 39 -1.01 -7.86 4.69
N LEU A 40 -1.52 -6.64 4.66
CA LEU A 40 -1.14 -5.59 3.72
C LEU A 40 -0.44 -4.45 4.46
N ALA A 41 0.64 -3.94 3.88
CA ALA A 41 1.36 -2.81 4.44
C ALA A 41 1.13 -1.52 3.64
N TYR A 42 0.89 -0.38 4.29
CA TYR A 42 0.53 0.89 3.65
C TYR A 42 1.41 2.07 4.10
N THR A 43 1.53 3.13 3.30
CA THR A 43 2.47 4.25 3.52
C THR A 43 1.84 5.52 4.07
N ARG A 44 0.50 5.54 4.21
CA ARG A 44 -0.33 6.69 4.62
C ARG A 44 -0.40 7.75 3.51
N SER A 45 -0.59 7.29 2.27
CA SER A 45 -0.95 8.13 1.12
C SER A 45 -2.47 8.22 0.96
N ILE A 46 -2.95 9.23 0.23
CA ILE A 46 -4.33 9.28 -0.26
C ILE A 46 -4.65 8.07 -1.16
N ASP A 47 -3.64 7.51 -1.82
CA ASP A 47 -3.78 6.33 -2.68
C ASP A 47 -4.12 5.05 -1.90
N ASP A 48 -3.94 5.04 -0.57
CA ASP A 48 -4.29 3.92 0.30
C ASP A 48 -5.80 3.88 0.62
N LEU A 49 -6.54 4.96 0.36
CA LEU A 49 -7.96 5.10 0.70
C LEU A 49 -8.85 3.94 0.25
N PRO A 50 -8.70 3.36 -0.96
CA PRO A 50 -9.53 2.25 -1.40
C PRO A 50 -9.49 1.03 -0.47
N PHE A 51 -8.36 0.78 0.22
CA PHE A 51 -8.28 -0.33 1.16
C PHE A 51 -9.11 -0.08 2.43
N PHE A 52 -9.07 1.14 2.95
CA PHE A 52 -9.88 1.52 4.11
C PHE A 52 -11.38 1.44 3.79
N VAL A 53 -11.79 1.98 2.65
CA VAL A 53 -13.19 1.88 2.18
C VAL A 53 -13.58 0.42 2.00
N GLY A 54 -12.73 -0.40 1.36
CA GLY A 54 -12.99 -1.82 1.16
C GLY A 54 -13.15 -2.61 2.46
N MET A 55 -12.43 -2.24 3.51
CA MET A 55 -12.59 -2.82 4.85
C MET A 55 -13.88 -2.34 5.54
N GLU A 56 -14.18 -1.04 5.48
CA GLU A 56 -15.38 -0.46 6.11
C GLU A 56 -16.68 -1.01 5.48
N GLU A 57 -16.70 -1.09 4.15
CA GLU A 57 -17.81 -1.61 3.35
C GLU A 57 -17.83 -3.15 3.26
N LYS A 58 -16.92 -3.83 3.96
CA LYS A 58 -16.78 -5.30 4.00
C LYS A 58 -16.66 -5.96 2.61
N LEU A 59 -16.05 -5.26 1.65
CA LEU A 59 -15.89 -5.75 0.28
C LEU A 59 -14.94 -6.95 0.24
N PHE A 60 -13.89 -6.95 1.05
CA PHE A 60 -12.94 -8.05 1.13
C PHE A 60 -13.58 -9.32 1.70
N GLU A 61 -14.37 -9.20 2.77
CA GLU A 61 -15.05 -10.34 3.37
C GLU A 61 -16.09 -10.96 2.43
N ARG A 62 -16.77 -10.13 1.64
CA ARG A 62 -17.70 -10.59 0.59
C ARG A 62 -16.99 -11.41 -0.49
N GLU A 63 -15.74 -11.06 -0.80
CA GLU A 63 -14.86 -11.82 -1.70
C GLU A 63 -14.14 -12.98 -0.98
N GLY A 64 -14.45 -13.23 0.30
CA GLY A 64 -13.95 -14.38 1.05
C GLY A 64 -12.54 -14.23 1.61
N VAL A 65 -12.05 -13.00 1.81
CA VAL A 65 -10.74 -12.72 2.43
C VAL A 65 -10.88 -11.68 3.55
N ARG A 66 -10.01 -11.74 4.55
CA ARG A 66 -9.92 -10.71 5.59
C ARG A 66 -8.63 -9.93 5.43
N VAL A 67 -8.70 -8.61 5.35
CA VAL A 67 -7.52 -7.76 5.20
C VAL A 67 -7.11 -7.20 6.57
N GLU A 68 -5.84 -7.31 6.90
CA GLU A 68 -5.22 -6.65 8.05
C GLU A 68 -4.18 -5.66 7.54
N MET A 69 -4.31 -4.38 7.93
CA MET A 69 -3.41 -3.32 7.45
C MET A 69 -2.41 -2.90 8.53
N THR A 70 -1.13 -2.91 8.19
CA THR A 70 -0.05 -2.40 9.03
C THR A 70 0.62 -1.21 8.36
N ARG A 71 0.83 -0.12 9.10
CA ARG A 71 1.54 1.03 8.56
C ARG A 71 3.02 0.70 8.39
N LEU A 72 3.57 0.95 7.21
CA LEU A 72 5.01 0.92 6.97
C LEU A 72 5.65 2.17 7.59
N THR A 73 6.58 1.95 8.50
CA THR A 73 7.49 2.99 9.00
C THR A 73 8.84 2.81 8.29
N GLY A 74 9.08 3.60 7.24
CA GLY A 74 10.34 3.61 6.48
C GLY A 74 10.37 2.67 5.26
N ASN A 75 11.20 3.05 4.28
CA ASN A 75 11.22 2.47 2.92
C ASN A 75 11.75 1.03 2.81
N THR A 76 12.54 0.55 3.78
CA THR A 76 13.22 -0.76 3.72
C THR A 76 12.44 -1.91 4.37
N SER A 77 11.32 -1.63 5.05
CA SER A 77 10.59 -2.62 5.85
C SER A 77 9.65 -3.55 5.05
N ALA A 78 9.07 -3.05 3.95
CA ALA A 78 8.08 -3.79 3.16
C ALA A 78 8.67 -5.04 2.48
N LEU A 79 9.81 -4.88 1.81
CA LEU A 79 10.41 -5.94 1.02
C LEU A 79 10.91 -7.10 1.91
N ALA A 80 11.55 -6.75 3.02
CA ALA A 80 11.94 -7.72 4.03
C ALA A 80 10.72 -8.47 4.61
N GLY A 81 9.61 -7.76 4.85
CA GLY A 81 8.38 -8.36 5.34
C GLY A 81 7.75 -9.35 4.35
N VAL A 82 7.77 -9.04 3.05
CA VAL A 82 7.33 -9.96 1.99
C VAL A 82 8.24 -11.19 1.93
N MET A 83 9.57 -10.99 1.97
CA MET A 83 10.54 -12.09 1.93
C MET A 83 10.43 -13.02 3.16
N ARG A 84 10.07 -12.49 4.33
CA ARG A 84 9.85 -13.25 5.57
C ARG A 84 8.44 -13.84 5.68
N ASN A 85 7.54 -13.52 4.74
CA ASN A 85 6.12 -13.85 4.77
C ASN A 85 5.35 -13.24 5.97
N ASP A 86 5.89 -12.18 6.55
CA ASP A 86 5.24 -11.38 7.60
C ASP A 86 4.08 -10.57 7.01
N ILE A 87 4.18 -10.17 5.74
CA ILE A 87 3.11 -9.52 4.97
C ILE A 87 2.99 -10.18 3.59
N GLN A 88 1.79 -10.15 3.01
CA GLN A 88 1.52 -10.70 1.67
C GLN A 88 1.58 -9.62 0.57
N ALA A 89 1.28 -8.38 0.92
CA ALA A 89 1.28 -7.26 -0.01
C ALA A 89 1.75 -5.96 0.67
N ALA A 90 2.29 -5.04 -0.11
CA ALA A 90 2.65 -3.72 0.36
C ALA A 90 2.39 -2.68 -0.72
N VAL A 91 1.91 -1.50 -0.32
CA VAL A 91 1.94 -0.31 -1.15
C VAL A 91 3.37 0.23 -1.13
N ILE A 92 3.99 0.25 -2.30
CA ILE A 92 5.37 0.69 -2.49
C ILE A 92 5.43 1.69 -3.64
N GLY A 93 6.36 2.64 -3.55
CA GLY A 93 6.61 3.60 -4.62
C GLY A 93 7.51 3.03 -5.73
N LEU A 94 7.60 3.77 -6.84
CA LEU A 94 8.49 3.45 -7.96
C LEU A 94 9.96 3.22 -7.54
N PRO A 95 10.57 4.01 -6.64
CA PRO A 95 11.96 3.79 -6.22
C PRO A 95 12.19 2.39 -5.64
N GLN A 96 11.23 1.90 -4.83
CA GLN A 96 11.30 0.56 -4.24
C GLN A 96 11.12 -0.53 -5.31
N VAL A 97 10.25 -0.31 -6.31
CA VAL A 97 10.08 -1.24 -7.44
C VAL A 97 11.38 -1.37 -8.22
N TYR A 98 12.03 -0.24 -8.56
CA TYR A 98 13.32 -0.25 -9.24
C TYR A 98 14.41 -0.92 -8.40
N SER A 99 14.47 -0.63 -7.11
CA SER A 99 15.45 -1.24 -6.20
C SER A 99 15.27 -2.76 -6.12
N ALA A 100 14.03 -3.23 -5.99
CA ALA A 100 13.71 -4.66 -5.97
C ALA A 100 14.07 -5.35 -7.29
N ALA A 101 13.78 -4.71 -8.43
CA ALA A 101 14.14 -5.20 -9.75
C ALA A 101 15.67 -5.30 -9.93
N GLY A 102 16.42 -4.26 -9.54
CA GLY A 102 17.89 -4.25 -9.61
C GLY A 102 18.56 -5.31 -8.74
N GLN A 103 17.92 -5.68 -7.62
CA GLN A 103 18.39 -6.75 -6.72
C GLN A 103 17.82 -8.14 -7.07
N SER A 104 17.07 -8.27 -8.16
CA SER A 104 16.39 -9.52 -8.56
C SER A 104 15.49 -10.12 -7.48
N ILE A 105 14.83 -9.27 -6.67
CA ILE A 105 13.92 -9.72 -5.61
C ILE A 105 12.58 -10.09 -6.27
N PRO A 106 12.02 -11.29 -6.02
CA PRO A 106 10.89 -11.82 -6.77
C PRO A 106 9.55 -11.21 -6.32
N ILE A 107 9.35 -9.92 -6.63
CA ILE A 107 8.08 -9.22 -6.40
C ILE A 107 7.24 -9.15 -7.67
N LYS A 108 5.92 -9.03 -7.50
CA LYS A 108 4.97 -8.78 -8.59
C LYS A 108 4.15 -7.53 -8.31
N VAL A 109 4.13 -6.60 -9.25
CA VAL A 109 3.20 -5.46 -9.23
C VAL A 109 1.85 -5.95 -9.72
N VAL A 110 0.82 -5.87 -8.87
CA VAL A 110 -0.53 -6.40 -9.15
C VAL A 110 -1.58 -5.32 -9.36
N ALA A 111 -1.33 -4.10 -8.87
CA ALA A 111 -2.22 -2.97 -9.00
C ALA A 111 -1.42 -1.66 -9.00
N TRP A 112 -1.97 -0.66 -9.69
CA TRP A 112 -1.49 0.72 -9.67
C TRP A 112 -2.59 1.59 -9.06
N LEU A 113 -2.33 2.17 -7.89
CA LEU A 113 -3.38 2.72 -7.01
C LEU A 113 -3.66 4.21 -7.24
N GLY A 114 -2.65 4.97 -7.65
CA GLY A 114 -2.75 6.41 -7.83
C GLY A 114 -2.70 6.81 -9.30
N ARG A 115 -3.46 7.82 -9.71
CA ARG A 115 -3.26 8.49 -11.00
C ARG A 115 -3.33 9.98 -10.79
N THR A 116 -2.51 10.73 -11.52
CA THR A 116 -2.61 12.19 -11.58
C THR A 116 -4.02 12.55 -12.05
N HIS A 117 -4.75 13.29 -11.23
CA HIS A 117 -6.07 13.78 -11.59
C HIS A 117 -5.94 15.15 -12.26
N PRO A 118 -6.91 15.58 -13.09
CA PRO A 118 -6.95 16.95 -13.58
C PRO A 118 -6.86 17.93 -12.40
N GLY A 119 -5.90 18.87 -12.44
CA GLY A 119 -5.64 19.81 -11.35
C GLY A 119 -4.64 19.33 -10.29
N THR A 120 -4.08 18.13 -10.42
CA THR A 120 -2.92 17.72 -9.60
C THR A 120 -1.67 18.47 -10.08
N HIS A 121 -1.04 19.20 -9.17
CA HIS A 121 0.19 19.95 -9.43
C HIS A 121 1.42 19.20 -8.90
N CYS A 122 1.66 17.99 -9.41
CA CYS A 122 2.91 17.27 -9.13
C CYS A 122 3.97 17.70 -10.14
N GLY A 123 5.13 18.15 -9.67
CA GLY A 123 6.21 18.59 -10.54
C GLY A 123 7.16 19.57 -9.88
N LEU A 124 7.69 20.50 -10.69
CA LEU A 124 8.57 21.56 -10.23
C LEU A 124 7.73 22.73 -9.72
N HIS A 125 8.00 23.16 -8.50
CA HIS A 125 7.36 24.32 -7.87
C HIS A 125 8.39 25.42 -7.67
N VAL A 126 7.98 26.64 -8.01
CA VAL A 126 8.76 27.86 -7.86
C VAL A 126 7.94 28.90 -7.10
N ARG A 127 8.59 29.95 -6.59
CA ARG A 127 7.83 31.08 -6.06
C ARG A 127 7.06 31.78 -7.18
N LYS A 128 5.89 32.32 -6.85
CA LYS A 128 5.07 33.10 -7.78
C LYS A 128 5.79 34.31 -8.40
N ASP A 129 6.73 34.89 -7.68
CA ASP A 129 7.53 36.05 -8.10
C ASP A 129 8.87 35.67 -8.75
N ALA A 130 9.17 34.37 -8.89
CA ALA A 130 10.40 33.91 -9.52
C ALA A 130 10.31 34.08 -11.05
N PRO A 131 11.38 34.57 -11.71
CA PRO A 131 11.43 34.64 -13.17
C PRO A 131 11.80 33.27 -13.75
N ILE A 132 10.94 32.26 -13.54
CA ILE A 132 11.09 30.90 -14.03
C ILE A 132 9.74 30.51 -14.63
N TYR A 133 9.66 30.52 -15.96
CA TYR A 133 8.42 30.29 -16.70
C TYR A 133 8.52 29.04 -17.58
N ASP A 134 9.72 28.69 -18.02
CA ASP A 134 9.99 27.55 -18.89
C ASP A 134 11.10 26.64 -18.33
N LEU A 135 11.23 25.44 -18.89
CA LEU A 135 12.25 24.48 -18.45
C LEU A 135 13.68 24.96 -18.74
N GLU A 136 13.87 25.80 -19.76
CA GLU A 136 15.17 26.43 -20.06
C GLU A 136 15.65 27.34 -18.92
N ASP A 137 14.72 27.97 -18.19
CA ASP A 137 15.03 28.88 -17.07
C ASP A 137 15.64 28.15 -15.86
N LEU A 138 15.61 26.81 -15.84
CA LEU A 138 16.28 26.00 -14.82
C LEU A 138 17.80 26.15 -14.85
N ARG A 139 18.36 26.69 -15.95
CA ARG A 139 19.78 27.02 -16.06
C ARG A 139 20.21 27.97 -14.93
N GLY A 140 21.24 27.55 -14.22
CA GLY A 140 21.84 28.24 -13.08
C GLY A 140 20.99 28.23 -11.81
N LYS A 141 19.83 27.56 -11.78
CA LYS A 141 18.92 27.58 -10.62
C LYS A 141 19.29 26.52 -9.59
N ARG A 142 18.97 26.82 -8.33
CA ARG A 142 19.13 25.92 -7.19
C ARG A 142 17.88 25.07 -7.03
N ILE A 143 18.01 23.78 -7.34
CA ILE A 143 16.91 22.83 -7.36
C ILE A 143 17.05 21.87 -6.19
N ALA A 144 16.16 21.98 -5.22
CA ALA A 144 16.15 21.11 -4.05
C ALA A 144 15.37 19.82 -4.31
N VAL A 145 15.98 18.69 -3.98
CA VAL A 145 15.39 17.36 -4.15
C VAL A 145 15.61 16.49 -2.91
N SER A 146 14.65 15.61 -2.61
CA SER A 146 14.72 14.60 -1.54
C SER A 146 15.86 13.59 -1.78
N GLY A 147 16.25 13.37 -3.03
CA GLY A 147 17.37 12.50 -3.40
C GLY A 147 16.99 11.05 -3.69
N ASP A 148 15.72 10.69 -3.51
CA ASP A 148 15.16 9.43 -4.00
C ASP A 148 15.09 9.38 -5.53
N VAL A 149 14.84 8.18 -6.07
CA VAL A 149 14.84 7.96 -7.53
C VAL A 149 13.77 8.79 -8.23
N SER A 150 12.58 8.97 -7.65
CA SER A 150 11.49 9.72 -8.29
C SER A 150 11.85 11.20 -8.42
N SER A 151 12.32 11.82 -7.34
CA SER A 151 12.70 13.23 -7.38
C SER A 151 13.83 13.49 -8.37
N ARG A 152 14.84 12.60 -8.42
CA ARG A 152 15.92 12.68 -9.40
C ARG A 152 15.40 12.55 -10.82
N MET A 153 14.58 11.55 -11.11
CA MET A 153 14.01 11.33 -12.45
C MET A 153 13.26 12.58 -12.94
N VAL A 154 12.43 13.19 -12.09
CA VAL A 154 11.68 14.40 -12.46
C VAL A 154 12.61 15.56 -12.81
N VAL A 155 13.64 15.85 -12.01
CA VAL A 155 14.59 16.93 -12.32
C VAL A 155 15.36 16.66 -13.60
N TYR A 156 15.96 15.48 -13.74
CA TYR A 156 16.77 15.19 -14.93
C TYR A 156 15.92 15.19 -16.20
N GLN A 157 14.70 14.68 -16.15
CA GLN A 157 13.76 14.74 -17.28
C GLN A 157 13.38 16.18 -17.63
N ALA A 158 13.16 17.04 -16.64
CA ALA A 158 12.84 18.44 -16.85
C ALA A 158 14.02 19.22 -17.45
N LEU A 159 15.25 18.98 -16.98
CA LEU A 159 16.46 19.57 -17.53
C LEU A 159 16.69 19.14 -18.99
N GLU A 160 16.53 17.84 -19.28
CA GLU A 160 16.63 17.31 -20.64
C GLU A 160 15.62 17.96 -21.60
N GLN A 161 14.34 18.05 -21.18
CA GLN A 161 13.28 18.70 -21.98
C GLN A 161 13.52 20.20 -22.18
N GLY A 162 14.18 20.87 -21.23
CA GLY A 162 14.60 22.27 -21.34
C GLY A 162 15.95 22.47 -22.02
N GLY A 163 16.62 21.43 -22.53
CA GLY A 163 17.95 21.55 -23.12
C GLY A 163 19.02 22.09 -22.15
N VAL A 164 18.83 21.88 -20.85
CA VAL A 164 19.76 22.31 -19.79
C VAL A 164 20.64 21.12 -19.41
N ALA A 165 21.96 21.26 -19.52
CA ALA A 165 22.86 20.22 -19.03
C ALA A 165 22.77 20.14 -17.49
N ALA A 166 22.93 18.94 -16.93
CA ALA A 166 22.80 18.75 -15.48
C ALA A 166 23.80 19.60 -14.69
N GLU A 167 24.98 19.84 -15.25
CA GLU A 167 26.07 20.64 -14.67
C GLU A 167 25.75 22.13 -14.67
N ASP A 168 24.83 22.56 -15.53
CA ASP A 168 24.38 23.95 -15.60
C ASP A 168 23.29 24.26 -14.57
N ALA A 169 22.81 23.27 -13.80
CA ALA A 169 21.86 23.44 -12.70
C ALA A 169 22.52 23.09 -11.35
N GLN A 170 22.11 23.78 -10.28
CA GLN A 170 22.62 23.52 -8.93
C GLN A 170 21.66 22.58 -8.19
N ILE A 171 21.82 21.28 -8.39
CA ILE A 171 20.98 20.27 -7.73
C ILE A 171 21.44 20.05 -6.29
N ILE A 172 20.57 20.37 -5.33
CA ILE A 172 20.79 20.22 -3.89
C ILE A 172 20.07 18.95 -3.43
N LEU A 173 20.85 17.91 -3.10
CA LEU A 173 20.33 16.61 -2.65
C LEU A 173 20.07 16.60 -1.14
N GLY A 174 19.14 15.74 -0.70
CA GLY A 174 18.94 15.39 0.72
C GLY A 174 18.03 16.35 1.49
N LEU A 175 17.33 17.25 0.78
CA LEU A 175 16.25 18.04 1.38
C LEU A 175 14.97 17.22 1.31
N GLU A 176 14.82 16.29 2.26
CA GLU A 176 13.60 15.51 2.40
C GLU A 176 12.49 16.39 2.97
N MET A 177 11.51 16.71 2.12
CA MET A 177 10.34 17.50 2.47
C MET A 177 9.13 16.57 2.44
N SER A 178 8.82 15.95 3.58
CA SER A 178 7.70 15.02 3.68
C SER A 178 6.34 15.73 3.72
N GLU A 179 6.33 17.05 3.95
CA GLU A 179 5.12 17.84 4.14
C GLU A 179 5.07 19.03 3.17
N PRO A 180 3.89 19.34 2.59
CA PRO A 180 3.74 20.49 1.68
C PRO A 180 4.22 21.82 2.29
N MET A 181 4.03 22.04 3.59
CA MET A 181 4.48 23.27 4.27
C MET A 181 6.01 23.44 4.24
N GLN A 182 6.77 22.34 4.23
CA GLN A 182 8.22 22.38 4.19
C GLN A 182 8.73 22.88 2.82
N HIS A 183 8.06 22.46 1.74
CA HIS A 183 8.34 22.94 0.38
C HIS A 183 8.16 24.45 0.27
N GLU A 184 7.03 24.97 0.77
CA GLU A 184 6.74 26.40 0.78
C GLU A 184 7.76 27.17 1.64
N ALA A 185 8.05 26.68 2.85
CA ALA A 185 9.01 27.32 3.76
C ALA A 185 10.40 27.44 3.13
N VAL A 186 10.87 26.37 2.47
CA VAL A 186 12.16 26.31 1.81
C VAL A 186 12.23 27.28 0.63
N LEU A 187 11.19 27.33 -0.23
CA LEU A 187 11.10 28.32 -1.31
C LEU A 187 11.13 29.76 -0.79
N LYS A 188 10.41 30.04 0.31
CA LYS A 188 10.38 31.37 0.97
C LYS A 188 11.73 31.82 1.50
N THR A 189 12.64 30.90 1.85
CA THR A 189 13.99 31.28 2.30
C THR A 189 14.83 31.93 1.22
N GLY A 190 14.50 31.70 -0.06
CA GLY A 190 15.33 32.11 -1.19
C GLY A 190 16.70 31.42 -1.23
N LYS A 191 16.94 30.38 -0.43
CA LYS A 191 18.13 29.53 -0.51
C LYS A 191 18.04 28.50 -1.63
N VAL A 192 16.83 28.24 -2.12
CA VAL A 192 16.54 27.41 -3.28
C VAL A 192 15.55 28.16 -4.17
N ASP A 193 15.58 27.86 -5.47
CA ASP A 193 14.74 28.50 -6.48
C ASP A 193 13.59 27.59 -6.92
N VAL A 194 13.83 26.27 -6.88
CA VAL A 194 12.92 25.22 -7.32
C VAL A 194 12.89 24.09 -6.30
N VAL A 195 11.70 23.54 -6.05
CA VAL A 195 11.49 22.29 -5.27
C VAL A 195 10.65 21.32 -6.09
N ILE A 196 10.70 20.03 -5.75
CA ILE A 196 9.77 19.03 -6.29
C ILE A 196 8.70 18.74 -5.24
N ALA A 197 7.42 18.78 -5.64
CA ALA A 197 6.28 18.41 -4.80
C ALA A 197 5.19 17.72 -5.64
#